data_AF-A0A2T6F948-F1
#
_entry.id   AF-A0A2T6F948-F1
#
_cell.length_a   1.000
_cell.length_b   1.000
_cell.length_c   1.000
_cell.angle_alpha   90.00
_cell.angle_beta   90.00
_cell.angle_gamma   90.00
#
_symmetry.space_group_name_H-M   'P 1'
#
loop_
_entity.id
_entity.type
_entity.pdbx_description
1 polymer ?
#
loop_
_entity_poly.entity_id
_entity_poly.type
_entity_poly.pdbx_seq_one_letter_code
_entity_poly.pdbx_strand_id
1 'polypeptide(L)'
;MSDIIDVQNTLVGVIANAAYPNGTGQASVSGNPIVVYAGWPTASRLDADLIAGKAHITVFPTATESNKTRYPRDWVQQSVNTATVTATIAGQTVVIGGAMPSPFTAHNIMAMVNHQPYVYAVQSSDTLTSIATALAVLIAAGVPGTTSAGTVITMPGAANITVVRVGVTGTSIREIRRQERVFQLTVWANTPSQRDVIGSALDISLANTEFLTLPDGYGARLIYRSSNVIDGLQKAKLYRRDFMYAVEYATTQTEVDAQITQTQLNTSVQNDGATQYTAPRTTYF
;
A
#
# COMPACT_ATOMS: atom_id res chain seq x y z
N MET A 1 -7.78 0.79 -1.11
CA MET A 1 -7.95 -0.20 -2.19
C MET A 1 -8.17 0.58 -3.46
N SER A 2 -7.33 0.38 -4.47
CA SER A 2 -7.54 1.08 -5.72
C SER A 2 -8.65 0.46 -6.56
N ASP A 3 -9.53 1.31 -7.09
CA ASP A 3 -10.64 0.91 -7.93
C ASP A 3 -10.48 1.39 -9.39
N ILE A 4 -11.54 1.23 -10.18
CA ILE A 4 -11.54 1.65 -11.59
C ILE A 4 -11.32 3.16 -11.77
N ILE A 5 -11.75 3.98 -10.81
CA ILE A 5 -11.60 5.43 -10.82
C ILE A 5 -10.14 5.80 -10.51
N ASP A 6 -9.51 5.12 -9.56
CA ASP A 6 -8.08 5.30 -9.29
C ASP A 6 -7.23 4.97 -10.51
N VAL A 7 -7.51 3.86 -11.18
CA VAL A 7 -6.83 3.49 -12.43
C VAL A 7 -7.01 4.57 -13.50
N GLN A 8 -8.23 5.08 -13.65
CA GLN A 8 -8.56 6.12 -14.62
C GLN A 8 -7.79 7.43 -14.32
N ASN A 9 -7.72 7.83 -13.05
CA ASN A 9 -6.99 9.01 -12.61
C ASN A 9 -5.47 8.85 -12.79
N THR A 10 -4.92 7.68 -12.49
CA THR A 10 -3.50 7.38 -12.76
C THR A 10 -3.19 7.46 -14.26
N LEU A 11 -4.04 6.92 -15.12
CA LEU A 11 -3.90 7.07 -16.58
C LEU A 11 -3.96 8.53 -17.03
N VAL A 12 -4.88 9.33 -16.48
CA VAL A 12 -4.94 10.78 -16.75
C VAL A 12 -3.62 11.46 -16.37
N GLY A 13 -3.03 11.11 -15.23
CA GLY A 13 -1.72 11.64 -14.81
C GLY A 13 -0.59 11.29 -15.78
N VAL A 14 -0.49 10.02 -16.19
CA VAL A 14 0.51 9.56 -17.18
C VAL A 14 0.36 10.30 -18.51
N ILE A 15 -0.89 10.47 -18.97
CA ILE A 15 -1.19 11.16 -20.23
C ILE A 15 -0.94 12.66 -20.13
N ALA A 16 -1.24 13.29 -18.99
CA ALA A 16 -0.93 14.70 -18.77
C ALA A 16 0.57 14.95 -18.84
N ASN A 17 1.40 14.08 -18.26
CA ASN A 17 2.85 14.16 -18.39
C ASN A 17 3.33 13.94 -19.83
N ALA A 18 2.68 13.05 -20.59
CA ALA A 18 2.97 12.86 -22.02
C ALA A 18 2.62 14.10 -22.85
N ALA A 19 1.50 14.76 -22.54
CA ALA A 19 1.04 15.97 -23.23
C ALA A 19 1.85 17.22 -22.84
N TYR A 20 2.39 17.24 -21.61
CA TYR A 20 3.14 18.34 -21.01
C TYR A 20 4.44 17.82 -20.36
N PRO A 21 5.47 17.46 -21.14
CA PRO A 21 6.69 16.85 -20.63
C PRO A 21 7.48 17.75 -19.67
N ASN A 22 7.29 19.07 -19.77
CA ASN A 22 7.93 20.07 -18.90
C ASN A 22 6.96 20.66 -17.84
N GLY A 23 5.82 20.00 -17.59
CA GLY A 23 4.77 20.45 -16.67
C GLY A 23 3.68 21.30 -17.33
N THR A 24 2.51 21.36 -16.71
CA THR A 24 1.28 21.97 -17.28
C THR A 24 1.32 23.49 -17.41
N GLY A 25 2.27 24.15 -16.76
CA GLY A 25 2.55 25.58 -16.95
C GLY A 25 3.42 25.91 -18.17
N GLN A 26 3.93 24.89 -18.87
CA GLN A 26 4.77 25.02 -20.06
C GLN A 26 3.98 24.69 -21.34
N ALA A 27 4.58 24.94 -22.50
CA ALA A 27 3.99 24.58 -23.78
C ALA A 27 3.74 23.06 -23.87
N SER A 28 2.59 22.69 -24.45
CA SER A 28 2.28 21.29 -24.72
C SER A 28 3.11 20.76 -25.89
N VAL A 29 3.12 19.44 -26.08
CA VAL A 29 3.75 18.79 -27.24
C VAL A 29 3.25 19.29 -28.60
N SER A 30 2.04 19.86 -28.66
CA SER A 30 1.45 20.38 -29.90
C SER A 30 1.56 21.90 -30.05
N GLY A 31 2.15 22.59 -29.07
CA GLY A 31 2.17 24.06 -28.99
C GLY A 31 0.82 24.71 -28.65
N ASN A 32 -0.29 23.96 -28.69
CA ASN A 32 -1.63 24.43 -28.34
C ASN A 32 -2.08 23.85 -26.99
N PRO A 33 -3.02 24.47 -26.26
CA PRO A 33 -3.53 23.91 -25.01
C PRO A 33 -4.16 22.53 -25.21
N ILE A 34 -3.88 21.59 -24.29
CA ILE A 34 -4.42 20.23 -24.26
C ILE A 34 -5.13 20.02 -22.93
N VAL A 35 -6.39 19.61 -22.96
CA VAL A 35 -7.18 19.30 -21.76
C VAL A 35 -7.24 17.79 -21.57
N VAL A 36 -6.70 17.27 -20.48
CA VAL A 36 -6.67 15.82 -20.18
C VAL A 36 -7.61 15.52 -19.00
N TYR A 37 -8.54 14.58 -19.17
CA TYR A 37 -9.49 14.24 -18.11
C TYR A 37 -10.16 12.87 -18.29
N ALA A 38 -10.78 12.42 -17.20
CA ALA A 38 -11.59 11.21 -17.13
C ALA A 38 -13.00 11.43 -17.68
N GLY A 39 -13.51 10.48 -18.46
CA GLY A 39 -14.89 10.47 -18.97
C GLY A 39 -15.05 11.09 -20.36
N TRP A 40 -16.29 11.18 -20.83
CA TRP A 40 -16.59 11.71 -22.16
C TRP A 40 -16.65 13.25 -22.16
N PRO A 41 -16.24 13.92 -23.26
CA PRO A 41 -16.47 15.35 -23.42
C PRO A 41 -17.97 15.67 -23.45
N THR A 42 -18.36 16.83 -22.91
CA THR A 42 -19.64 17.41 -23.30
C THR A 42 -19.50 18.02 -24.70
N ALA A 43 -20.44 17.74 -25.59
CA ALA A 43 -20.36 18.14 -27.00
C ALA A 43 -20.18 19.66 -27.17
N SER A 44 -20.90 20.47 -26.38
CA SER A 44 -20.82 21.93 -26.44
C SER A 44 -19.45 22.48 -26.07
N ARG A 45 -18.80 21.88 -25.05
CA ARG A 45 -17.45 22.26 -24.63
C ARG A 45 -16.41 21.85 -25.66
N LEU A 46 -16.49 20.60 -26.13
CA LEU A 46 -15.56 20.07 -27.13
C LEU A 46 -15.60 20.91 -28.42
N ASP A 47 -16.79 21.21 -28.93
CA ASP A 47 -16.95 22.01 -30.15
C ASP A 47 -16.34 23.42 -29.97
N ALA A 48 -16.58 24.08 -28.83
CA ALA A 48 -16.03 25.41 -28.54
C ALA A 48 -14.51 25.40 -28.41
N ASP A 49 -13.94 24.43 -27.70
CA ASP A 49 -12.50 24.31 -27.46
C ASP A 49 -11.75 23.93 -28.74
N LEU A 50 -12.31 23.08 -29.61
CA LEU A 50 -11.73 22.74 -30.92
C LEU A 50 -11.71 23.94 -31.87
N ILE A 51 -12.76 24.77 -31.87
CA ILE A 51 -12.78 26.04 -32.63
C ILE A 51 -11.67 26.98 -32.14
N ALA A 52 -11.42 27.02 -30.83
CA ALA A 52 -10.33 27.78 -30.21
C ALA A 52 -8.94 27.14 -30.37
N GLY A 53 -8.83 25.99 -31.06
CA GLY A 53 -7.57 25.31 -31.34
C GLY A 53 -7.04 24.42 -30.22
N LYS A 54 -7.81 24.22 -29.15
CA LYS A 54 -7.45 23.33 -28.05
C LYS A 54 -7.74 21.88 -28.41
N ALA A 55 -6.88 20.99 -27.97
CA ALA A 55 -7.10 19.55 -28.07
C ALA A 55 -7.62 18.99 -26.73
N HIS A 56 -8.33 17.87 -26.80
CA HIS A 56 -8.76 17.12 -25.62
C HIS A 56 -8.15 15.72 -25.66
N ILE A 57 -7.85 15.19 -24.48
CA ILE A 57 -7.54 13.77 -24.31
C ILE A 57 -8.45 13.22 -23.23
N THR A 58 -9.26 12.24 -23.59
CA THR A 58 -10.21 11.61 -22.67
C THR A 58 -9.84 10.18 -22.37
N VAL A 59 -9.92 9.80 -21.11
CA VAL A 59 -9.72 8.43 -20.63
C VAL A 59 -11.05 7.88 -20.17
N PHE A 60 -11.49 6.74 -20.69
CA PHE A 60 -12.70 6.10 -20.20
C PHE A 60 -12.62 4.57 -20.23
N PRO A 61 -13.20 3.89 -19.23
CA PRO A 61 -13.29 2.43 -19.25
C PRO A 61 -14.33 1.97 -20.27
N THR A 62 -14.03 0.88 -20.96
CA THR A 62 -14.98 0.18 -21.82
C THR A 62 -15.76 -0.87 -21.02
N ALA A 63 -16.82 -1.42 -21.61
CA ALA A 63 -17.55 -2.54 -21.02
C ALA A 63 -16.74 -3.86 -20.97
N THR A 64 -15.60 -3.92 -21.67
CA THR A 64 -14.77 -5.13 -21.77
C THR A 64 -13.99 -5.38 -20.49
N GLU A 65 -14.37 -6.42 -19.77
CA GLU A 65 -13.72 -6.88 -18.53
C GLU A 65 -13.48 -8.38 -18.55
N SER A 66 -12.39 -8.82 -17.93
CA SER A 66 -12.19 -10.24 -17.62
C SER A 66 -11.57 -10.43 -16.25
N ASN A 67 -11.98 -11.49 -15.55
CA ASN A 67 -11.37 -11.91 -14.31
C ASN A 67 -10.03 -12.61 -14.61
N LYS A 68 -8.97 -12.18 -13.94
CA LYS A 68 -7.60 -12.73 -14.07
C LYS A 68 -7.08 -13.33 -12.76
N THR A 69 -7.94 -13.52 -11.76
CA THR A 69 -7.56 -14.11 -10.47
C THR A 69 -7.06 -15.54 -10.69
N ARG A 70 -5.81 -15.84 -10.29
CA ARG A 70 -5.16 -17.14 -10.54
C ARG A 70 -4.49 -17.77 -9.31
N TYR A 71 -4.22 -16.99 -8.27
CA TYR A 71 -3.40 -17.40 -7.14
C TYR A 71 -4.20 -17.40 -5.82
N PRO A 72 -3.74 -18.15 -4.80
CA PRO A 72 -4.32 -18.11 -3.46
C PRO A 72 -4.27 -16.71 -2.86
N ARG A 73 -5.26 -16.41 -2.02
CA ARG A 73 -5.45 -15.09 -1.39
C ARG A 73 -4.67 -15.01 -0.09
N ASP A 74 -3.36 -15.03 -0.21
CA ASP A 74 -2.47 -14.99 0.95
C ASP A 74 -2.22 -13.55 1.40
N TRP A 75 -2.18 -13.36 2.72
CA TRP A 75 -1.74 -12.10 3.31
C TRP A 75 -0.22 -11.99 3.19
N VAL A 76 0.23 -10.85 2.69
CA VAL A 76 1.65 -10.51 2.60
C VAL A 76 1.92 -9.20 3.34
N GLN A 77 3.13 -9.04 3.86
CA GLN A 77 3.55 -7.82 4.53
C GLN A 77 3.63 -6.67 3.53
N GLN A 78 2.87 -5.59 3.75
CA GLN A 78 2.95 -4.35 2.98
C GLN A 78 3.97 -3.40 3.60
N SER A 79 3.89 -3.19 4.91
CA SER A 79 4.74 -2.27 5.65
C SER A 79 4.83 -2.67 7.12
N VAL A 80 5.89 -2.21 7.78
CA VAL A 80 6.10 -2.38 9.23
C VAL A 80 6.47 -1.01 9.78
N ASN A 81 5.80 -0.58 10.85
CA ASN A 81 6.14 0.67 11.50
C ASN A 81 7.53 0.56 12.14
N THR A 82 8.27 1.67 12.20
CA THR A 82 9.55 1.67 12.91
C THR A 82 9.32 1.77 14.42
N ALA A 83 10.02 0.96 15.21
CA ALA A 83 9.97 1.05 16.67
C ALA A 83 10.62 2.36 17.14
N THR A 84 9.85 3.21 17.81
CA THR A 84 10.35 4.47 18.39
C THR A 84 10.69 4.32 19.87
N VAL A 85 10.05 3.38 20.55
CA VAL A 85 10.38 2.96 21.92
C VAL A 85 11.45 1.88 21.87
N THR A 86 12.40 1.93 22.81
CA THR A 86 13.42 0.91 22.97
C THR A 86 13.32 0.28 24.35
N ALA A 87 13.81 -0.95 24.48
CA ALA A 87 13.88 -1.64 25.75
C ALA A 87 15.14 -2.51 25.79
N THR A 88 15.96 -2.32 26.82
CA THR A 88 17.31 -2.93 26.90
C THR A 88 17.53 -3.54 28.28
N ILE A 89 18.20 -4.69 28.33
CA ILE A 89 18.60 -5.34 29.58
C ILE A 89 19.96 -4.77 30.02
N ALA A 90 20.06 -4.34 31.27
CA ALA A 90 21.31 -3.92 31.90
C ALA A 90 21.43 -4.54 33.30
N GLY A 91 22.18 -5.64 33.40
CA GLY A 91 22.26 -6.44 34.62
C GLY A 91 20.88 -6.96 35.02
N GLN A 92 20.44 -6.61 36.23
CA GLN A 92 19.13 -7.01 36.76
C GLN A 92 18.00 -6.01 36.44
N THR A 93 18.23 -5.14 35.45
CA THR A 93 17.28 -4.09 35.08
C THR A 93 16.86 -4.16 33.63
N VAL A 94 15.65 -3.69 33.35
CA VAL A 94 15.17 -3.39 32.00
C VAL A 94 14.95 -1.89 31.92
N VAL A 95 15.63 -1.25 30.97
CA VAL A 95 15.53 0.19 30.74
C VAL A 95 14.65 0.45 29.52
N ILE A 96 13.57 1.20 29.71
CA ILE A 96 12.72 1.71 28.63
C ILE A 96 13.29 3.04 28.14
N GLY A 97 13.41 3.20 26.83
CA GLY A 97 14.01 4.37 26.19
C GLY A 97 13.34 4.75 24.88
N GLY A 98 14.01 5.63 24.12
CA GLY A 98 13.51 6.12 22.84
C GLY A 98 12.52 7.27 23.01
N ALA A 99 11.49 7.30 22.15
CA ALA A 99 10.46 8.33 22.16
C ALA A 99 9.08 7.73 21.93
N MET A 100 8.05 8.34 22.54
CA MET A 100 6.67 7.99 22.23
C MET A 100 6.34 8.37 20.78
N PRO A 101 5.67 7.49 20.01
CA PRO A 101 5.34 7.76 18.62
C PRO A 101 4.38 8.96 18.50
N SER A 102 4.65 9.84 17.53
CA SER A 102 3.81 11.00 17.20
C SER A 102 3.65 11.11 15.68
N PRO A 103 2.45 10.88 15.11
CA PRO A 103 1.22 10.45 15.80
C PRO A 103 1.36 9.06 16.43
N PHE A 104 0.50 8.74 17.40
CA PHE A 104 0.59 7.47 18.13
C PHE A 104 0.42 6.25 17.20
N THR A 105 1.37 5.32 17.30
CA THR A 105 1.31 3.99 16.69
C THR A 105 1.48 2.92 17.76
N ALA A 106 0.72 1.83 17.65
CA ALA A 106 0.73 0.80 18.68
C ALA A 106 2.09 0.10 18.78
N HIS A 107 2.58 -0.02 20.01
CA HIS A 107 3.78 -0.74 20.39
C HIS A 107 3.43 -1.75 21.49
N ASN A 108 4.19 -2.83 21.58
CA ASN A 108 4.15 -3.76 22.70
C ASN A 108 5.55 -4.05 23.22
N ILE A 109 5.73 -4.00 24.54
CA ILE A 109 7.01 -4.31 25.19
C ILE A 109 6.89 -5.67 25.85
N MET A 110 7.78 -6.59 25.49
CA MET A 110 7.85 -7.92 26.06
C MET A 110 9.16 -8.10 26.83
N ALA A 111 9.08 -8.62 28.05
CA ALA A 111 10.22 -9.11 28.81
C ALA A 111 10.02 -10.59 29.15
N MET A 112 11.01 -11.41 28.86
CA MET A 112 11.06 -12.82 29.24
C MET A 112 11.85 -12.96 30.54
N VAL A 113 11.14 -13.24 31.63
CA VAL A 113 11.71 -13.35 32.98
C VAL A 113 11.37 -14.72 33.54
N ASN A 114 12.36 -15.48 34.02
CA ASN A 114 12.18 -16.85 34.49
C ASN A 114 11.44 -17.75 33.49
N HIS A 115 11.75 -17.60 32.20
CA HIS A 115 11.08 -18.28 31.08
C HIS A 115 9.57 -18.01 30.95
N GLN A 116 9.06 -16.96 31.60
CA GLN A 116 7.69 -16.48 31.46
C GLN A 116 7.67 -15.14 30.71
N PRO A 117 6.85 -15.01 29.64
CA PRO A 117 6.72 -13.75 28.92
C PRO A 117 5.75 -12.82 29.64
N TYR A 118 6.19 -11.58 29.87
CA TYR A 118 5.35 -10.48 30.34
C TYR A 118 5.26 -9.44 29.23
N VAL A 119 4.04 -9.17 28.74
CA VAL A 119 3.81 -8.27 27.61
C VAL A 119 2.92 -7.11 28.06
N TYR A 120 3.36 -5.88 27.79
CA TYR A 120 2.55 -4.69 27.96
C TYR A 120 2.24 -4.05 26.60
N ALA A 121 0.96 -3.84 26.31
CA ALA A 121 0.50 -3.08 25.15
C ALA A 121 0.50 -1.59 25.51
N VAL A 122 1.34 -0.81 24.82
CA VAL A 122 1.49 0.63 25.05
C VAL A 122 0.20 1.36 24.65
N GLN A 123 -0.22 2.32 25.46
CA GLN A 123 -1.41 3.15 25.26
C GLN A 123 -1.03 4.55 24.72
N SER A 124 -1.99 5.25 24.11
CA SER A 124 -1.74 6.58 23.53
C SER A 124 -1.42 7.67 24.56
N SER A 125 -1.87 7.50 25.81
CA SER A 125 -1.59 8.40 26.93
C SER A 125 -0.33 8.04 27.70
N ASP A 126 0.38 6.98 27.31
CA ASP A 126 1.55 6.54 28.04
C ASP A 126 2.74 7.50 27.90
N THR A 127 3.60 7.43 28.90
CA THR A 127 4.97 7.94 28.89
C THR A 127 5.92 6.76 29.06
N LEU A 128 7.21 6.93 28.76
CA LEU A 128 8.20 5.86 28.99
C LEU A 128 8.22 5.37 30.45
N THR A 129 7.93 6.27 31.40
CA THR A 129 7.83 5.97 32.84
C THR A 129 6.56 5.15 33.16
N SER A 130 5.41 5.47 32.56
CA SER A 130 4.18 4.70 32.80
C SER A 130 4.26 3.32 32.18
N ILE A 131 4.90 3.18 31.01
CA ILE A 131 5.19 1.89 30.38
C ILE A 131 6.05 1.02 31.29
N ALA A 132 7.16 1.57 31.80
CA ALA A 132 8.04 0.84 32.73
C ALA A 132 7.29 0.39 33.98
N THR A 133 6.44 1.28 34.53
CA THR A 133 5.64 0.99 35.72
C THR A 133 4.60 -0.10 35.47
N ALA A 134 3.87 -0.04 34.36
CA ALA A 134 2.86 -1.04 34.03
C ALA A 134 3.48 -2.42 33.76
N LEU A 135 4.61 -2.47 33.03
CA LEU A 135 5.33 -3.72 32.79
C LEU A 135 5.92 -4.30 34.08
N ALA A 136 6.45 -3.46 34.98
CA ALA A 136 6.94 -3.90 36.28
C ALA A 136 5.84 -4.54 37.13
N VAL A 137 4.62 -3.99 37.12
CA VAL A 137 3.46 -4.56 37.81
C VAL A 137 3.13 -5.96 37.26
N LEU A 138 3.17 -6.15 35.94
CA LEU A 138 2.94 -7.47 35.33
C LEU A 138 4.01 -8.48 35.76
N ILE A 139 5.29 -8.09 35.72
CA ILE A 139 6.40 -8.97 36.13
C ILE A 139 6.33 -9.29 37.62
N ALA A 140 5.98 -8.32 38.47
CA ALA A 140 5.89 -8.49 39.91
C ALA A 140 4.89 -9.57 40.35
N ALA A 141 3.89 -9.89 39.51
CA ALA A 141 2.94 -10.96 39.77
C ALA A 141 3.59 -12.35 39.82
N GLY A 142 4.66 -12.60 39.05
CA GLY A 142 5.42 -13.86 39.09
C GLY A 142 6.83 -13.74 39.66
N VAL A 143 7.33 -12.51 39.80
CA VAL A 143 8.65 -12.20 40.35
C VAL A 143 8.52 -11.13 41.44
N PRO A 144 8.12 -11.54 42.67
CA PRO A 144 7.96 -10.61 43.78
C PRO A 144 9.23 -9.82 44.08
N GLY A 145 9.09 -8.53 44.37
CA GLY A 145 10.21 -7.61 44.60
C GLY A 145 10.68 -6.87 43.34
N THR A 146 10.02 -7.07 42.20
CA THR A 146 10.21 -6.21 41.01
C THR A 146 9.64 -4.82 41.27
N THR A 147 10.42 -3.78 40.95
CA THR A 147 10.04 -2.37 41.13
C THR A 147 10.35 -1.57 39.86
N SER A 148 9.76 -0.38 39.74
CA SER A 148 10.13 0.60 38.70
C SER A 148 10.48 1.95 39.33
N ALA A 149 11.46 2.63 38.74
CA ALA A 149 11.81 4.01 39.07
C ALA A 149 12.16 4.75 37.77
N GLY A 150 11.37 5.78 37.42
CA GLY A 150 11.47 6.42 36.11
C GLY A 150 11.25 5.39 34.99
N THR A 151 12.17 5.32 34.03
CA THR A 151 12.09 4.37 32.92
C THR A 151 12.78 3.04 33.19
N VAL A 152 13.26 2.81 34.42
CA VAL A 152 14.03 1.61 34.78
C VAL A 152 13.18 0.67 35.61
N ILE A 153 13.08 -0.58 35.18
CA ILE A 153 12.49 -1.70 35.92
C ILE A 153 13.62 -2.47 36.58
N THR A 154 13.59 -2.65 37.89
CA THR A 154 14.60 -3.38 38.66
C THR A 154 13.99 -4.66 39.21
N MET A 155 14.63 -5.79 38.94
CA MET A 155 14.20 -7.10 39.46
C MET A 155 15.13 -7.56 40.59
N PRO A 156 14.71 -8.52 41.43
CA PRO A 156 15.60 -9.16 42.41
C PRO A 156 16.72 -9.95 41.73
N GLY A 157 17.87 -10.12 42.40
CA GLY A 157 19.04 -10.82 41.84
C GLY A 157 18.84 -12.31 41.51
N ALA A 158 17.74 -12.92 41.97
CA ALA A 158 17.36 -14.28 41.60
C ALA A 158 16.54 -14.36 40.31
N ALA A 159 16.06 -13.23 39.78
CA ALA A 159 15.28 -13.20 38.55
C ALA A 159 16.19 -13.38 37.33
N ASN A 160 15.83 -14.27 36.42
CA ASN A 160 16.58 -14.48 35.20
C ASN A 160 15.91 -13.73 34.03
N ILE A 161 16.51 -12.62 33.60
CA ILE A 161 16.03 -11.84 32.44
C ILE A 161 16.77 -12.35 31.20
N THR A 162 16.05 -12.99 30.29
CA THR A 162 16.67 -13.62 29.11
C THR A 162 16.57 -12.75 27.87
N VAL A 163 15.43 -12.09 27.67
CA VAL A 163 15.10 -11.38 26.45
C VAL A 163 14.19 -10.21 26.77
N VAL A 164 14.42 -9.08 26.09
CA VAL A 164 13.47 -7.97 26.02
C VAL A 164 13.30 -7.62 24.54
N ARG A 165 12.05 -7.41 24.13
CA ARG A 165 11.69 -7.06 22.74
C ARG A 165 10.66 -5.96 22.72
N VAL A 166 10.75 -5.14 21.68
CA VAL A 166 9.71 -4.18 21.31
C VAL A 166 9.08 -4.68 20.01
N GLY A 167 7.76 -4.86 20.04
CA GLY A 167 6.95 -5.09 18.86
C GLY A 167 6.20 -3.82 18.47
N VAL A 168 5.85 -3.76 17.20
CA VAL A 168 5.12 -2.66 16.56
C VAL A 168 4.01 -3.23 15.71
N THR A 169 3.12 -2.38 15.21
CA THR A 169 2.17 -2.78 14.17
C THR A 169 2.75 -2.59 12.77
N GLY A 170 2.19 -3.33 11.83
CA GLY A 170 2.40 -3.16 10.39
C GLY A 170 1.08 -3.26 9.66
N THR A 171 1.14 -3.12 8.34
CA THR A 171 0.01 -3.38 7.45
C THR A 171 0.30 -4.63 6.65
N SER A 172 -0.62 -5.58 6.66
CA SER A 172 -0.66 -6.66 5.69
C SER A 172 -1.67 -6.36 4.61
N ILE A 173 -1.47 -6.98 3.46
CA ILE A 173 -2.31 -6.81 2.29
C ILE A 173 -2.52 -8.16 1.61
N ARG A 174 -3.71 -8.38 1.07
CA ARG A 174 -4.01 -9.52 0.21
C ARG A 174 -4.76 -9.09 -1.04
N GLU A 175 -4.51 -9.79 -2.13
CA GLU A 175 -5.29 -9.66 -3.35
C GLU A 175 -6.57 -10.50 -3.24
N ILE A 176 -7.74 -9.86 -3.38
CA ILE A 176 -9.03 -10.56 -3.34
C ILE A 176 -9.53 -10.92 -4.74
N ARG A 177 -9.17 -10.11 -5.73
CA ARG A 177 -9.56 -10.28 -7.13
C ARG A 177 -8.56 -9.57 -8.02
N ARG A 178 -8.27 -10.17 -9.17
CA ARG A 178 -7.59 -9.50 -10.28
C ARG A 178 -8.52 -9.36 -11.46
N GLN A 179 -8.50 -8.21 -12.07
CA GLN A 179 -9.34 -7.93 -13.22
C GLN A 179 -8.54 -7.18 -14.27
N GLU A 180 -8.87 -7.48 -15.51
CA GLU A 180 -8.42 -6.76 -16.68
C GLU A 180 -9.59 -5.94 -17.21
N ARG A 181 -9.41 -4.64 -17.36
CA ARG A 181 -10.39 -3.72 -17.95
C ARG A 181 -9.73 -3.01 -19.13
N VAL A 182 -10.41 -2.96 -20.28
CA VAL A 182 -9.93 -2.16 -21.41
C VAL A 182 -10.36 -0.71 -21.22
N PHE A 183 -9.40 0.20 -21.29
CA PHE A 183 -9.60 1.64 -21.33
C PHE A 183 -9.39 2.14 -22.75
N GLN A 184 -10.28 3.04 -23.16
CA GLN A 184 -10.11 3.80 -24.37
C GLN A 184 -9.57 5.19 -24.03
N LEU A 185 -8.48 5.54 -24.70
CA LEU A 185 -7.81 6.84 -24.63
C LEU A 185 -8.05 7.52 -25.96
N THR A 186 -8.73 8.66 -25.96
CA THR A 186 -9.10 9.34 -27.21
C THR A 186 -8.49 10.73 -27.25
N VAL A 187 -7.71 10.99 -28.30
CA VAL A 187 -7.26 12.32 -28.69
C VAL A 187 -8.33 12.93 -29.60
N TRP A 188 -8.76 14.13 -29.25
CA TRP A 188 -9.65 14.98 -30.03
C TRP A 188 -8.89 16.24 -30.42
N ALA A 189 -8.74 16.50 -31.71
CA ALA A 189 -7.94 17.61 -32.22
C ALA A 189 -8.63 18.33 -33.39
N ASN A 190 -8.26 19.60 -33.58
CA ASN A 190 -8.87 20.46 -34.59
C ASN A 190 -8.26 20.30 -35.98
N THR A 191 -7.07 19.68 -36.06
CA THR A 191 -6.29 19.44 -37.27
C THR A 191 -5.64 18.04 -37.22
N PRO A 192 -5.39 17.41 -38.38
CA PRO A 192 -4.70 16.11 -38.43
C PRO A 192 -3.29 16.18 -37.83
N SER A 193 -2.55 17.25 -38.12
CA SER A 193 -1.19 17.44 -37.60
C SER A 193 -1.15 17.53 -36.07
N GLN A 194 -2.09 18.26 -35.46
CA GLN A 194 -2.21 18.32 -34.01
C GLN A 194 -2.54 16.93 -33.41
N ARG A 195 -3.48 16.20 -34.02
CA ARG A 195 -3.81 14.83 -33.62
C ARG A 195 -2.59 13.91 -33.66
N ASP A 196 -1.79 13.99 -34.72
CA ASP A 196 -0.67 13.08 -34.94
C ASP A 196 0.51 13.36 -34.01
N VAL A 197 0.82 14.63 -33.74
CA VAL A 197 1.84 15.03 -32.77
C VAL A 197 1.46 14.58 -31.37
N ILE A 198 0.21 14.83 -30.94
CA ILE A 198 -0.28 14.39 -29.63
C ILE A 198 -0.30 12.87 -29.55
N GLY A 199 -0.85 12.21 -30.57
CA GLY A 199 -0.94 10.76 -30.64
C GLY A 199 0.42 10.08 -30.56
N SER A 200 1.45 10.63 -31.23
CA SER A 200 2.80 10.07 -31.20
C SER A 200 3.46 10.22 -29.83
N ALA A 201 3.27 11.36 -29.16
CA ALA A 201 3.77 11.57 -27.79
C ALA A 201 3.12 10.60 -26.79
N LEU A 202 1.81 10.37 -26.92
CA LEU A 202 1.08 9.41 -26.11
C LEU A 202 1.53 7.97 -26.35
N ASP A 203 1.70 7.58 -27.62
CA ASP A 203 2.09 6.23 -28.00
C ASP A 203 3.43 5.85 -27.38
N ILE A 204 4.43 6.73 -27.49
CA ILE A 204 5.74 6.52 -26.87
C ILE A 204 5.62 6.42 -25.35
N SER A 205 4.91 7.35 -24.70
CA SER A 205 4.79 7.36 -23.23
C SER A 205 4.09 6.11 -22.69
N LEU A 206 2.98 5.71 -23.31
CA LEU A 206 2.19 4.55 -22.89
C LEU A 206 2.92 3.23 -23.19
N ALA A 207 3.59 3.13 -24.34
CA ALA A 207 4.39 1.94 -24.68
C ALA A 207 5.59 1.76 -23.74
N ASN A 208 6.16 2.86 -23.23
CA ASN A 208 7.27 2.83 -22.27
C ASN A 208 6.80 2.59 -20.82
N THR A 209 5.49 2.59 -20.59
CA THR A 209 4.89 2.39 -19.26
C THR A 209 4.38 0.95 -19.16
N GLU A 210 5.19 0.05 -18.60
CA GLU A 210 4.78 -1.35 -18.43
C GLU A 210 3.82 -1.54 -17.24
N PHE A 211 4.08 -0.82 -16.15
CA PHE A 211 3.27 -0.85 -14.93
C PHE A 211 2.92 0.57 -14.47
N LEU A 212 1.65 0.75 -14.10
CA LEU A 212 1.15 1.93 -13.42
C LEU A 212 1.25 1.71 -11.92
N THR A 213 1.80 2.67 -11.19
CA THR A 213 1.73 2.68 -9.73
C THR A 213 0.37 3.23 -9.30
N LEU A 214 -0.41 2.44 -8.59
CA LEU A 214 -1.71 2.86 -8.05
C LEU A 214 -1.57 3.45 -6.63
N PRO A 215 -2.54 4.26 -6.16
CA PRO A 215 -2.51 4.86 -4.83
C PRO A 215 -2.37 3.87 -3.66
N ASP A 216 -2.81 2.62 -3.82
CA ASP A 216 -2.66 1.57 -2.80
C ASP A 216 -1.26 0.91 -2.80
N GLY A 217 -0.35 1.39 -3.64
CA GLY A 217 1.02 0.90 -3.78
C GLY A 217 1.15 -0.33 -4.68
N TYR A 218 0.06 -0.87 -5.22
CA TYR A 218 0.11 -1.99 -6.16
C TYR A 218 0.36 -1.51 -7.59
N GLY A 219 1.06 -2.36 -8.35
CA GLY A 219 1.23 -2.17 -9.78
C GLY A 219 0.01 -2.64 -10.57
N ALA A 220 -0.44 -1.84 -11.53
CA ALA A 220 -1.37 -2.26 -12.56
C ALA A 220 -0.63 -2.41 -13.89
N ARG A 221 -0.73 -3.58 -14.53
CA ARG A 221 -0.03 -3.86 -15.78
C ARG A 221 -0.78 -3.19 -16.94
N LEU A 222 -0.06 -2.43 -17.75
CA LEU A 222 -0.60 -1.75 -18.92
C LEU A 222 -0.24 -2.57 -20.18
N ILE A 223 -1.25 -2.89 -21.00
CA ILE A 223 -1.08 -3.74 -22.18
C ILE A 223 -1.77 -3.08 -23.38
N TYR A 224 -1.00 -2.74 -24.41
CA TYR A 224 -1.56 -2.25 -25.66
C TYR A 224 -2.44 -3.32 -26.33
N ARG A 225 -3.62 -2.93 -26.82
CA ARG A 225 -4.53 -3.81 -27.57
C ARG A 225 -4.62 -3.42 -29.03
N SER A 226 -4.94 -2.16 -29.29
CA SER A 226 -5.14 -1.64 -30.64
C SER A 226 -5.18 -0.12 -30.61
N SER A 227 -5.10 0.50 -31.78
CA SER A 227 -5.38 1.91 -31.98
C SER A 227 -6.13 2.12 -33.27
N ASN A 228 -6.87 3.22 -33.37
CA ASN A 228 -7.63 3.58 -34.56
C ASN A 228 -7.54 5.08 -34.80
N VAL A 229 -7.52 5.49 -36.07
CA VAL A 229 -7.59 6.90 -36.49
C VAL A 229 -8.90 7.09 -37.24
N ILE A 230 -9.71 8.05 -36.81
CA ILE A 230 -11.03 8.31 -37.36
C ILE A 230 -11.11 9.76 -37.80
N ASP A 231 -11.08 9.95 -39.12
CA ASP A 231 -11.13 11.28 -39.76
C ASP A 231 -12.30 11.45 -40.73
N GLY A 232 -12.97 10.34 -41.07
CA GLY A 232 -14.08 10.35 -42.03
C GLY A 232 -15.42 10.71 -41.38
N LEU A 233 -16.20 11.57 -42.06
CA LEU A 233 -17.62 11.86 -41.78
C LEU A 233 -17.95 12.50 -40.41
N GLN A 234 -16.97 13.13 -39.75
CA GLN A 234 -17.19 13.90 -38.52
C GLN A 234 -17.62 15.35 -38.84
N LYS A 235 -18.17 16.08 -37.86
CA LYS A 235 -18.34 17.54 -37.95
C LYS A 235 -17.02 18.19 -38.37
N ALA A 236 -17.05 19.27 -39.16
CA ALA A 236 -15.85 19.96 -39.62
C ALA A 236 -14.90 20.27 -38.44
N LYS A 237 -13.60 19.97 -38.59
CA LYS A 237 -12.53 20.14 -37.58
C LYS A 237 -12.56 19.18 -36.38
N LEU A 238 -13.07 17.96 -36.55
CA LEU A 238 -12.99 16.92 -35.52
C LEU A 238 -12.16 15.73 -36.02
N TYR A 239 -10.88 15.70 -35.62
CA TYR A 239 -9.94 14.63 -35.94
C TYR A 239 -9.66 13.80 -34.69
N ARG A 240 -9.75 12.47 -34.81
CA ARG A 240 -9.76 11.58 -33.65
C ARG A 240 -8.75 10.45 -33.78
N ARG A 241 -8.01 10.17 -32.70
CA ARG A 241 -7.17 8.97 -32.56
C ARG A 241 -7.49 8.28 -31.24
N ASP A 242 -7.83 7.00 -31.32
CA ASP A 242 -8.15 6.15 -30.18
C ASP A 242 -7.01 5.17 -29.91
N PHE A 243 -6.73 4.94 -28.63
CA PHE A 243 -5.87 3.86 -28.16
C PHE A 243 -6.67 3.00 -27.18
N MET A 244 -6.62 1.69 -27.37
CA MET A 244 -7.20 0.71 -26.49
C MET A 244 -6.07 0.06 -25.69
N TYR A 245 -6.12 0.25 -24.38
CA TYR A 245 -5.17 -0.35 -23.45
C TYR A 245 -5.92 -1.19 -22.42
N ALA A 246 -5.53 -2.46 -22.30
CA ALA A 246 -5.96 -3.28 -21.17
C ALA A 246 -5.13 -2.91 -19.95
N VAL A 247 -5.81 -2.64 -18.84
CA VAL A 247 -5.18 -2.46 -17.54
C VAL A 247 -5.58 -3.63 -16.66
N GLU A 248 -4.58 -4.40 -16.23
CA GLU A 248 -4.73 -5.50 -15.30
C GLU A 248 -4.35 -5.03 -13.90
N TYR A 249 -5.31 -5.01 -12.97
CA TYR A 249 -5.12 -4.51 -11.61
C TYR A 249 -5.80 -5.39 -10.57
N ALA A 250 -5.26 -5.32 -9.36
CA ALA A 250 -5.76 -6.05 -8.21
C ALA A 250 -6.77 -5.20 -7.43
N THR A 251 -7.82 -5.84 -6.98
CA THR A 251 -8.64 -5.40 -5.84
C THR A 251 -7.98 -5.96 -4.59
N THR A 252 -7.57 -5.08 -3.68
CA THR A 252 -6.77 -5.41 -2.49
C THR A 252 -7.55 -5.20 -1.19
N GLN A 253 -7.25 -6.00 -0.18
CA GLN A 253 -7.73 -5.81 1.19
C GLN A 253 -6.52 -5.63 2.10
N THR A 254 -6.57 -4.64 3.00
CA THR A 254 -5.52 -4.37 3.99
C THR A 254 -6.01 -4.67 5.40
N GLU A 255 -5.10 -5.09 6.27
CA GLU A 255 -5.31 -5.28 7.70
C GLU A 255 -4.12 -4.73 8.48
N VAL A 256 -4.37 -4.28 9.71
CA VAL A 256 -3.31 -3.83 10.62
C VAL A 256 -2.99 -4.97 11.56
N ASP A 257 -1.77 -5.47 11.49
CA ASP A 257 -1.30 -6.61 12.29
C ASP A 257 -0.28 -6.16 13.32
N ALA A 258 -0.28 -6.84 14.47
CA ALA A 258 0.77 -6.69 15.47
C ALA A 258 1.93 -7.64 15.19
N GLN A 259 3.16 -7.15 15.36
CA GLN A 259 4.34 -7.99 15.25
C GLN A 259 4.41 -8.97 16.43
N ILE A 260 4.63 -10.25 16.11
CA ILE A 260 4.84 -11.30 17.10
C ILE A 260 6.18 -11.05 17.81
N THR A 261 6.14 -10.78 19.12
CA THR A 261 7.36 -10.59 19.93
C THR A 261 7.85 -11.88 20.59
N GLN A 262 7.00 -12.89 20.77
CA GLN A 262 7.38 -14.19 21.30
C GLN A 262 6.47 -15.29 20.73
N THR A 263 7.06 -16.43 20.42
CA THR A 263 6.32 -17.69 20.24
C THR A 263 6.68 -18.64 21.37
N GLN A 264 5.69 -19.35 21.93
CA GLN A 264 5.91 -20.40 22.91
C GLN A 264 5.35 -21.70 22.35
N LEU A 265 6.20 -22.73 22.24
CA LEU A 265 5.78 -24.07 21.88
C LEU A 265 5.83 -24.94 23.14
N ASN A 266 4.66 -25.36 23.61
CA ASN A 266 4.58 -26.32 24.70
C ASN A 266 4.68 -27.74 24.12
N THR A 267 5.78 -28.43 24.41
CA THR A 267 5.94 -29.86 24.13
C THR A 267 5.83 -30.63 25.43
N SER A 268 4.88 -31.55 25.53
CA SER A 268 4.87 -32.55 26.60
C SER A 268 5.54 -33.82 26.08
N VAL A 269 6.66 -34.20 26.69
CA VAL A 269 7.22 -35.54 26.49
C VAL A 269 6.41 -36.47 27.37
N GLN A 270 5.52 -37.26 26.79
CA GLN A 270 4.93 -38.39 27.49
C GLN A 270 6.03 -39.46 27.61
N ASN A 271 6.63 -39.60 28.79
CA ASN A 271 7.40 -40.81 29.09
C ASN A 271 6.41 -41.94 29.31
N ASP A 272 6.16 -42.76 28.28
CA ASP A 272 5.68 -44.11 28.50
C ASP A 272 6.04 -45.01 27.32
N GLY A 273 6.39 -46.27 27.61
CA GLY A 273 6.77 -47.30 26.65
C GLY A 273 5.62 -47.79 25.76
N ALA A 274 4.76 -46.90 25.26
CA ALA A 274 3.66 -47.21 24.36
C ALA A 274 3.70 -46.31 23.12
N THR A 275 4.06 -46.92 21.99
CA THR A 275 3.99 -46.33 20.65
C THR A 275 2.56 -45.85 20.33
N GLN A 276 2.32 -44.54 20.38
CA GLN A 276 1.29 -43.89 19.55
C GLN A 276 1.79 -42.53 19.06
N TYR A 277 2.16 -42.50 17.79
CA TYR A 277 2.51 -41.28 17.06
C TYR A 277 1.23 -40.50 16.78
N THR A 278 0.94 -39.48 17.60
CA THR A 278 -0.11 -38.51 17.27
C THR A 278 0.56 -37.16 17.04
N ALA A 279 0.41 -36.62 15.83
CA ALA A 279 1.04 -35.36 15.44
C ALA A 279 0.56 -34.21 16.36
N PRO A 280 1.46 -33.33 16.84
CA PRO A 280 1.06 -32.19 17.65
C PRO A 280 0.18 -31.24 16.82
N ARG A 281 -1.04 -31.01 17.29
CA ARG A 281 -1.96 -30.03 16.70
C ARG A 281 -1.61 -28.66 17.27
N THR A 282 -0.99 -27.81 16.45
CA THR A 282 -0.75 -26.41 16.79
C THR A 282 -2.09 -25.66 16.80
N THR A 283 -2.53 -25.19 17.97
CA THR A 283 -3.58 -24.17 18.11
C THR A 283 -2.94 -22.80 18.20
N TYR A 284 -3.33 -21.90 17.30
CA TYR A 284 -2.94 -20.50 17.30
C TYR A 284 -3.94 -19.70 18.16
N PHE A 285 -3.43 -18.81 19.02
CA PHE A 285 -4.18 -17.72 19.66
C PHE A 285 -3.53 -16.40 19.26
#